data_AF-A0AAV3U5Q0-F1
#
_entry.id   AF-A0AAV3U5Q0-F1
#
_cell.length_a   1.000
_cell.length_b   1.000
_cell.length_c   1.000
_cell.angle_alpha   90.00
_cell.angle_beta   90.00
_cell.angle_gamma   90.00
#
_symmetry.space_group_name_H-M   'P 1'
#
loop_
_entity.id
_entity.type
_entity.pdbx_description
1 polymer ?
#
loop_
_entity_poly.entity_id
_entity_poly.type
_entity_poly.pdbx_seq_one_letter_code
_entity_poly.pdbx_strand_id
1 'polypeptide(L)' 'MSDHQKKAFWAILTGFFIAATVMLYKQQVFNSLQLGGILILGACYLVCGVFIYRFVKTNPGEIESWFK' A
#
# COMPACT_ATOMS: atom_id res chain seq x y z
N MET A 1 16.59 3.96 -3.36
CA MET A 1 15.49 4.93 -3.49
C MET A 1 16.00 6.25 -2.98
N SER A 2 15.90 7.29 -3.83
CA SER A 2 16.13 8.68 -3.42
C SER A 2 15.14 9.09 -2.33
N ASP A 3 15.39 10.22 -1.66
CA ASP A 3 14.51 10.68 -0.59
C ASP A 3 13.09 11.00 -1.09
N HIS A 4 12.96 11.49 -2.32
CA HIS A 4 11.66 11.68 -2.99
C HIS A 4 10.96 10.35 -3.27
N GLN A 5 11.68 9.34 -3.76
CA GLN A 5 11.13 7.99 -3.95
C GLN A 5 10.67 7.36 -2.63
N LYS A 6 11.42 7.53 -1.54
CA LYS A 6 10.99 7.05 -0.22
C LYS A 6 9.71 7.76 0.24
N LYS A 7 9.64 9.09 0.10
CA LYS A 7 8.43 9.86 0.43
C LYS A 7 7.23 9.41 -0.41
N ALA A 8 7.40 9.25 -1.72
CA ALA A 8 6.33 8.77 -2.61
C ALA A 8 5.88 7.35 -2.25
N PHE A 9 6.81 6.44 -1.98
CA PHE A 9 6.50 5.08 -1.53
C PHE A 9 5.63 5.10 -0.28
N TRP A 10 6.03 5.83 0.76
CA TRP A 10 5.26 5.91 2.00
C TRP A 10 3.92 6.61 1.83
N ALA A 11 3.84 7.62 0.97
CA ALA A 11 2.58 8.30 0.66
C ALA A 11 1.58 7.36 -0.03
N ILE A 12 2.01 6.64 -1.07
CA ILE A 12 1.17 5.68 -1.80
C ILE A 12 0.78 4.52 -0.89
N LEU A 13 1.73 3.98 -0.11
CA LEU A 13 1.47 2.87 0.80
C LEU A 13 0.46 3.24 1.89
N THR A 14 0.61 4.42 2.49
CA THR A 14 -0.32 4.90 3.53
C THR A 14 -1.70 5.15 2.93
N GLY A 15 -1.78 5.77 1.75
CA GLY A 15 -3.04 5.96 1.04
C GLY A 15 -3.74 4.64 0.71
N PHE A 16 -2.97 3.64 0.25
CA PHE A 16 -3.48 2.30 0.02
C PHE A 16 -4.05 1.66 1.29
N PHE A 17 -3.33 1.72 2.42
CA PHE A 17 -3.82 1.15 3.68
C PHE A 17 -5.09 1.84 4.18
N ILE A 18 -5.17 3.17 4.07
CA ILE A 18 -6.38 3.91 4.46
C ILE A 18 -7.55 3.50 3.56
N ALA A 19 -7.38 3.53 2.23
CA ALA A 19 -8.44 3.19 1.28
C ALA A 19 -8.92 1.74 1.46
N ALA A 20 -7.99 0.80 1.59
CA ALA A 20 -8.30 -0.61 1.81
C ALA A 20 -9.03 -0.81 3.15
N THR A 21 -8.60 -0.15 4.23
CA THR A 21 -9.29 -0.22 5.53
C THR A 21 -10.73 0.31 5.45
N VAL A 22 -10.95 1.45 4.79
CA VAL A 22 -12.29 2.02 4.60
C VAL A 22 -13.19 1.07 3.81
N MET A 23 -12.66 0.47 2.75
CA MET A 23 -13.40 -0.47 1.91
C MET A 23 -13.80 -1.73 2.70
N LEU A 24 -12.85 -2.32 3.44
CA LEU A 24 -13.07 -3.50 4.27
C LEU A 24 -14.03 -3.24 5.43
N TYR A 25 -13.99 -2.02 6.00
CA TYR A 25 -14.91 -1.60 7.04
C TYR A 25 -16.35 -1.57 6.52
N LYS A 26 -16.59 -1.02 5.32
CA LYS A 26 -17.92 -1.03 4.68
C LYS A 26 -18.41 -2.44 4.38
N GLN A 27 -17.51 -3.37 4.07
CA GLN A 27 -17.82 -4.76 3.80
C GLN A 27 -17.99 -5.60 5.08
N GLN A 28 -17.90 -5.00 6.26
CA GLN A 28 -17.98 -5.67 7.57
C GLN A 28 -17.00 -6.85 7.71
N VAL A 29 -15.89 -6.82 6.97
CA VAL A 29 -14.90 -7.91 6.97
C VAL A 29 -14.32 -8.10 8.37
N PHE A 30 -14.19 -7.03 9.15
CA PHE A 30 -13.73 -7.06 10.53
C PHE A 30 -14.69 -7.76 11.51
N ASN A 31 -15.96 -7.96 11.17
CA ASN A 31 -16.94 -8.63 12.05
C ASN A 31 -16.83 -10.17 12.01
N SER A 32 -16.25 -10.73 10.95
CA SER A 32 -16.08 -12.17 10.74
C SER A 32 -14.62 -12.59 10.67
N LEU A 33 -13.72 -11.75 11.18
CA LEU A 33 -12.27 -11.89 11.02
C LEU A 33 -11.73 -13.04 11.88
N GLN A 34 -11.82 -14.27 11.36
CA GLN A 34 -11.10 -15.42 11.90
C GLN A 34 -9.60 -15.26 11.65
N LEU A 35 -8.76 -15.92 12.47
CA LEU A 35 -7.30 -15.91 12.38
C LEU A 35 -6.77 -16.14 10.95
N GLY A 36 -7.39 -17.05 10.19
CA GLY A 36 -7.04 -17.31 8.79
C GLY A 36 -7.30 -16.12 7.85
N GLY A 37 -8.40 -15.39 8.07
CA GLY A 37 -8.73 -14.19 7.30
C GLY A 37 -7.71 -13.07 7.52
N ILE A 38 -7.26 -12.87 8.76
CA ILE A 38 -6.21 -11.89 9.11
C ILE A 38 -4.91 -12.20 8.37
N LEU A 39 -4.49 -13.47 8.36
CA LEU A 39 -3.26 -13.90 7.71
C LEU A 39 -3.30 -13.68 6.20
N ILE A 40 -4.41 -14.03 5.55
CA ILE A 40 -4.58 -13.83 4.10
C ILE A 40 -4.60 -12.33 3.78
N LEU A 41 -5.32 -11.53 4.56
CA LEU A 41 -5.40 -10.09 4.37
C LEU A 41 -4.03 -9.42 4.53
N GLY A 42 -3.28 -9.83 5.55
CA GLY A 42 -1.90 -9.40 5.79
C GLY A 42 -0.96 -9.77 4.63
N ALA A 43 -1.06 -10.99 4.11
CA ALA A 43 -0.29 -11.42 2.94
C ALA A 43 -0.62 -10.58 1.70
N CYS A 44 -1.91 -10.32 1.42
CA CYS A 44 -2.33 -9.45 0.32
C CYS A 44 -1.77 -8.02 0.46
N TYR A 45 -1.80 -7.45 1.67
CA TYR A 45 -1.25 -6.12 1.93
C TYR A 45 0.27 -6.07 1.67
N LEU A 46 1.01 -7.10 2.09
CA LEU A 46 2.45 -7.21 1.81
C LEU A 46 2.73 -7.32 0.31
N VAL A 47 1.94 -8.10 -0.43
CA VAL A 47 2.04 -8.22 -1.89
C VAL A 47 1.82 -6.87 -2.56
N CYS A 48 0.79 -6.12 -2.18
CA CYS A 48 0.57 -4.76 -2.66
C CYS A 48 1.75 -3.83 -2.33
N GLY A 49 2.31 -3.93 -1.13
CA GLY A 49 3.52 -3.19 -0.75
C GLY A 49 4.72 -3.49 -1.65
N VAL A 50 4.91 -4.75 -2.04
CA VAL A 50 5.97 -5.15 -3.00
C VAL A 50 5.72 -4.54 -4.38
N PHE A 51 4.47 -4.52 -4.85
CA PHE A 51 4.14 -3.87 -6.12
C PHE A 51 4.38 -2.36 -6.08
N ILE A 52 3.98 -1.68 -5.01
CA ILE A 52 4.23 -0.25 -4.82
C ILE A 52 5.74 0.03 -4.77
N TYR A 53 6.50 -0.79 -4.04
CA TYR A 53 7.96 -0.69 -3.99
C TYR A 53 8.57 -0.83 -5.39
N ARG A 54 8.17 -1.84 -6.15
CA ARG A 54 8.65 -2.06 -7.52
C ARG A 54 8.28 -0.88 -8.43
N PHE A 55 7.03 -0.42 -8.38
CA PHE A 55 6.56 0.71 -9.18
C PHE A 55 7.40 1.96 -8.95
N VAL A 56 7.59 2.36 -7.69
CA VAL A 56 8.36 3.58 -7.34
C VAL A 56 9.83 3.42 -7.69
N LYS A 57 10.40 2.22 -7.53
CA LYS A 57 11.81 1.95 -7.84
C LYS A 57 12.09 1.93 -9.35
N THR A 58 11.16 1.40 -10.15
CA THR A 58 11.31 1.27 -11.61
C THR A 58 11.05 2.58 -12.34
N ASN A 59 10.32 3.54 -11.73
CA ASN A 59 9.97 4.82 -12.35
C ASN A 59 10.57 6.04 -11.60
N PRO A 60 11.91 6.15 -11.45
CA PRO A 60 12.52 7.24 -10.68
C PRO A 60 12.23 8.63 -11.25
N GLY A 61 12.26 8.82 -12.57
CA GLY A 61 12.09 10.13 -13.20
C GLY A 61 10.67 10.69 -13.09
N GLU A 62 9.66 9.82 -13.14
CA GLU A 62 8.26 10.20 -12.94
C GLU A 62 8.02 10.57 -11.47
N ILE A 63 8.55 9.78 -10.53
CA ILE A 63 8.39 10.07 -9.11
C ILE A 63 9.11 11.35 -8.73
N GLU A 64 10.28 11.63 -9.28
CA GLU A 64 11.00 12.88 -9.02
C GLU A 64 10.27 14.12 -9.57
N SER A 65 9.51 13.99 -10.66
CA SER A 65 8.71 15.12 -11.20
C SER A 65 7.53 15.48 -10.31
N TRP A 66 7.01 14.55 -9.50
CA TRP A 66 5.92 14.82 -8.55
C TRP A 66 6.35 15.70 -7.36
N PHE A 67 7.66 15.87 -7.14
CA PHE A 67 8.23 16.67 -6.06
C PHE A 67 9.04 17.88 -6.57
N LYS A 68 8.94 18.21 -7.86
CA LYS A 68 9.46 19.47 -8.43
C LYS A 68 8.43 20.57 -8.31
#